data_AF-A0A925YQL4-F1
#
_entry.id   AF-A0A925YQL4-F1
#
_cell.length_a   1.000
_cell.length_b   1.000
_cell.length_c   1.000
_cell.angle_alpha   90.00
_cell.angle_beta   90.00
_cell.angle_gamma   90.00
#
_symmetry.space_group_name_H-M   'P 1'
#
loop_
_entity.id
_entity.type
_entity.pdbx_description
1 polymer ?
#
loop_
_entity_poly.entity_id
_entity_poly.type
_entity_poly.pdbx_seq_one_letter_code
_entity_poly.pdbx_strand_id
1 'polypeptide(L)'
;MKFLLDTHYAIKLVDRHAGGMHEPDVLEKVQEQGELAISVASLWEVAIKSRLGKLPLLLNAAKWPSMLAALEIPLLRITHGHVLAEIGPLLGTNDPFDRLLLGICVAEDMRLVTADRALIGHQFAWRQFP
;
A
#
# COMPACT_ATOMS: atom_id res chain seq x y z
N MET A 1 -7.70 -12.63 -6.07
CA MET A 1 -8.25 -11.32 -5.65
C MET A 1 -7.25 -10.22 -6.02
N LYS A 2 -7.61 -8.93 -5.87
CA LYS A 2 -6.66 -7.82 -6.04
C LYS A 2 -6.41 -7.14 -4.71
N PHE A 3 -5.15 -6.86 -4.42
CA PHE A 3 -4.72 -6.31 -3.14
C PHE A 3 -3.94 -5.03 -3.35
N LEU A 4 -4.34 -3.97 -2.66
CA LEU A 4 -3.57 -2.73 -2.59
C LEU A 4 -2.75 -2.76 -1.30
N LEU A 5 -1.43 -2.68 -1.40
CA LEU A 5 -0.60 -2.54 -0.22
C LEU A 5 -0.63 -1.09 0.28
N ASP A 6 -0.82 -0.91 1.58
CA ASP A 6 -0.52 0.37 2.20
C ASP A 6 0.98 0.68 2.15
N THR A 7 1.35 1.87 2.60
CA THR A 7 2.75 2.31 2.56
C THR A 7 3.67 1.45 3.43
N HIS A 8 3.18 0.92 4.56
CA HIS A 8 3.96 0.07 5.46
C HIS A 8 4.33 -1.25 4.78
N TYR A 9 3.35 -1.94 4.18
CA TYR A 9 3.61 -3.18 3.46
C TYR A 9 4.34 -2.98 2.14
N ALA A 10 4.11 -1.86 1.44
CA ALA A 10 4.88 -1.51 0.25
C ALA A 10 6.37 -1.30 0.59
N ILE A 11 6.69 -0.64 1.71
CA ILE A 11 8.06 -0.50 2.20
C ILE A 11 8.67 -1.86 2.51
N LYS A 12 7.98 -2.72 3.26
CA LYS A 12 8.46 -4.07 3.59
C LYS A 12 8.77 -4.89 2.34
N LEU A 13 7.91 -4.83 1.34
CA LEU A 13 8.10 -5.54 0.08
C LEU A 13 9.37 -5.06 -0.64
N VAL A 14 9.53 -3.75 -0.78
CA VAL A 14 10.71 -3.15 -1.42
C VAL A 14 12.00 -3.45 -0.64
N ASP A 15 11.96 -3.37 0.69
CA ASP A 15 13.10 -3.65 1.57
C ASP A 15 13.53 -5.12 1.47
N ARG A 16 12.58 -6.05 1.49
CA ARG A 16 12.82 -7.49 1.25
C ARG A 16 13.54 -7.73 -0.06
N HIS A 17 13.07 -7.12 -1.14
CA HIS A 17 13.70 -7.27 -2.46
C HIS A 17 15.07 -6.57 -2.57
N ALA A 18 15.35 -5.61 -1.70
CA ALA A 18 16.67 -4.99 -1.56
C ALA A 18 17.66 -5.81 -0.71
N GLY A 19 17.26 -7.00 -0.23
CA GLY A 19 18.08 -7.88 0.60
C GLY A 19 17.85 -7.72 2.11
N GLY A 20 16.81 -6.98 2.51
CA GLY A 20 16.36 -6.94 3.90
C GLY A 20 15.89 -8.32 4.39
N MET A 21 16.31 -8.70 5.59
CA MET A 21 15.85 -9.93 6.23
C MET A 21 14.51 -9.70 6.92
N HIS A 22 13.47 -10.39 6.46
CA HIS A 22 12.14 -10.36 7.07
C HIS A 22 11.64 -11.80 7.21
N GLU A 23 10.92 -12.08 8.31
CA GLU A 23 10.23 -13.35 8.47
C GLU A 23 9.13 -13.53 7.41
N PRO A 24 8.74 -14.78 7.08
CA PRO A 24 7.58 -15.07 6.23
C PRO A 24 6.33 -14.41 6.84
N ASP A 25 5.82 -13.37 6.17
CA ASP A 25 4.79 -12.47 6.72
C ASP A 25 3.55 -12.47 5.81
N VAL A 26 2.57 -11.65 6.18
CA VAL A 26 1.34 -11.30 5.46
C VAL A 26 1.53 -11.18 3.93
N LEU A 27 2.67 -10.64 3.46
CA LEU A 27 2.94 -10.47 2.02
C LEU A 27 2.88 -11.79 1.23
N GLU A 28 3.44 -12.88 1.76
CA GLU A 28 3.42 -14.18 1.06
C GLU A 28 2.00 -14.72 0.94
N LYS A 29 1.25 -14.68 2.05
CA LYS A 29 -0.15 -15.13 2.09
C LYS A 29 -1.03 -14.32 1.15
N VAL A 30 -0.81 -13.02 1.07
CA VAL A 30 -1.57 -12.15 0.17
C VAL A 30 -1.20 -12.46 -1.29
N GLN A 31 0.08 -12.66 -1.59
CA GLN A 31 0.53 -13.06 -2.93
C GLN A 31 -0.04 -14.42 -3.37
N GLU A 32 -0.16 -15.38 -2.46
CA GLU A 32 -0.82 -16.67 -2.74
C GLU A 32 -2.32 -16.54 -3.02
N GLN A 33 -2.97 -15.50 -2.50
CA GLN A 33 -4.41 -15.26 -2.65
C GLN A 33 -4.76 -14.35 -3.83
N GLY A 34 -3.77 -13.72 -4.46
CA GLY A 34 -4.04 -12.79 -5.55
C GLY A 34 -2.91 -11.83 -5.91
N GLU A 35 -3.28 -10.89 -6.76
CA GLU A 35 -2.38 -9.90 -7.35
C GLU A 35 -2.16 -8.73 -6.40
N LEU A 36 -0.90 -8.32 -6.26
CA LEU A 36 -0.52 -7.14 -5.51
C LEU A 36 -0.47 -5.91 -6.42
N ALA A 37 -0.83 -4.76 -5.88
CA ALA A 37 -0.55 -3.47 -6.46
C ALA A 37 -0.09 -2.47 -5.38
N ILE A 38 0.61 -1.44 -5.82
CA ILE A 38 0.99 -0.29 -5.00
C ILE A 38 0.49 0.96 -5.70
N SER A 39 0.09 1.99 -4.95
CA SER A 39 -0.33 3.27 -5.52
C SER A 39 0.81 4.29 -5.54
N VAL A 40 0.79 5.21 -6.51
CA VAL A 40 1.63 6.43 -6.45
C VAL A 40 1.35 7.28 -5.20
N ALA A 41 0.20 7.10 -4.53
CA ALA A 41 -0.08 7.70 -3.22
C ALA A 41 0.90 7.20 -2.14
N SER A 42 1.17 5.90 -2.08
CA SER A 42 2.16 5.34 -1.16
C SER A 42 3.57 5.83 -1.50
N LEU A 43 3.89 5.92 -2.80
CA LEU A 43 5.16 6.50 -3.24
C LEU A 43 5.29 7.98 -2.83
N TRP A 44 4.20 8.74 -2.90
CA TRP A 44 4.16 10.13 -2.44
C TRP A 44 4.42 10.22 -0.93
N GLU A 45 3.79 9.37 -0.12
CA GLU A 45 4.03 9.30 1.32
C GLU A 45 5.50 8.92 1.65
N VAL A 46 6.05 7.93 0.94
CA VAL A 46 7.47 7.54 1.06
C VAL A 46 8.39 8.70 0.71
N ALA A 47 8.11 9.42 -0.37
CA ALA A 47 8.91 10.58 -0.77
C ALA A 47 8.87 11.70 0.28
N ILE A 48 7.70 11.96 0.90
CA ILE A 48 7.59 12.91 2.02
C ILE A 48 8.41 12.43 3.22
N LYS A 49 8.21 11.19 3.66
CA LYS A 49 8.92 10.63 4.83
C LYS A 49 10.44 10.60 4.61
N SER A 50 10.89 10.29 3.41
CA SER A 50 12.31 10.30 3.01
C SER A 50 12.91 11.71 3.13
N ARG A 51 12.22 12.75 2.61
CA ARG A 51 12.67 14.16 2.75
C ARG A 51 12.72 14.63 4.19
N LEU A 52 11.86 14.09 5.05
CA LEU A 52 11.84 14.36 6.49
C LEU A 52 12.86 13.54 7.28
N GLY A 53 13.69 12.70 6.63
CA GLY A 53 14.67 11.84 7.30
C GLY A 53 14.05 10.70 8.11
N LYS A 54 12.77 10.38 7.89
CA LYS A 54 12.03 9.34 8.64
C LYS A 54 12.13 7.95 8.03
N LEU A 55 12.84 7.78 6.91
CA LEU A 55 13.05 6.50 6.24
C LEU A 55 14.54 6.23 5.99
N PRO A 56 14.99 4.96 6.03
CA PRO A 56 16.35 4.57 5.67
C PRO A 56 16.75 5.05 4.27
N LEU A 57 18.01 5.48 4.10
CA LEU A 57 18.57 5.88 2.81
C LEU A 57 18.52 4.78 1.74
N LEU A 58 18.44 3.51 2.17
CA LEU A 58 18.35 2.34 1.29
C LEU A 58 17.05 2.33 0.47
N LEU A 59 15.99 2.97 0.97
CA LEU A 59 14.68 3.02 0.34
C LEU A 59 14.49 4.33 -0.44
N ASN A 60 15.37 4.58 -1.41
CA ASN A 60 15.24 5.75 -2.27
C ASN A 60 13.96 5.64 -3.13
N ALA A 61 12.96 6.47 -2.81
CA ALA A 61 11.67 6.53 -3.52
C ALA A 61 11.82 6.61 -5.05
N ALA A 62 12.86 7.30 -5.54
CA ALA A 62 13.09 7.45 -6.98
C ALA A 62 13.38 6.11 -7.70
N LYS A 63 13.85 5.09 -6.98
CA LYS A 63 14.12 3.75 -7.53
C LYS A 63 12.90 2.83 -7.54
N TRP A 64 11.85 3.18 -6.80
CA TRP A 64 10.68 2.33 -6.64
C TRP A 64 10.02 1.98 -7.97
N PRO A 65 9.78 2.91 -8.92
CA PRO A 65 9.13 2.56 -10.18
C PRO A 65 9.87 1.46 -10.96
N SER A 66 11.21 1.54 -11.04
CA SER A 66 12.02 0.50 -11.70
C SER A 66 12.03 -0.82 -10.93
N MET A 67 12.07 -0.78 -9.60
CA MET A 67 12.04 -1.99 -8.77
C MET A 67 10.68 -2.70 -8.90
N LEU A 68 9.58 -1.96 -8.80
CA LEU A 68 8.23 -2.50 -8.93
C LEU A 68 7.99 -3.08 -10.33
N ALA A 69 8.50 -2.42 -11.37
CA ALA A 69 8.45 -2.95 -12.73
C ALA A 69 9.21 -4.28 -12.87
N ALA A 70 10.39 -4.40 -12.26
CA ALA A 70 11.17 -5.65 -12.27
C ALA A 70 10.50 -6.79 -11.48
N LEU A 71 9.62 -6.45 -10.54
CA LEU A 71 8.83 -7.39 -9.75
C LEU A 71 7.45 -7.68 -10.36
N GLU A 72 7.14 -7.07 -11.51
CA GLU A 72 5.81 -7.15 -12.15
C GLU A 72 4.67 -6.66 -11.24
N ILE A 73 4.98 -5.75 -10.31
CA ILE A 73 3.99 -5.17 -9.40
C ILE A 73 3.50 -3.84 -9.99
N PRO A 74 2.22 -3.73 -10.36
CA PRO A 74 1.67 -2.51 -10.91
C PRO A 74 1.74 -1.34 -9.92
N LEU A 75 2.25 -0.21 -10.41
CA LEU A 75 2.18 1.08 -9.73
C LEU A 75 0.98 1.87 -10.25
N LEU A 76 -0.11 1.88 -9.50
CA LEU A 76 -1.38 2.50 -9.87
C LEU A 76 -1.31 4.02 -9.84
N ARG A 77 -1.77 4.67 -10.90
CA ARG A 77 -1.92 6.13 -11.00
C ARG A 77 -3.17 6.56 -10.24
N ILE A 78 -3.15 7.76 -9.67
CA ILE A 78 -4.35 8.36 -9.06
C ILE A 78 -5.24 8.96 -10.16
N THR A 79 -6.53 8.69 -10.10
CA THR A 79 -7.56 9.26 -10.99
C THR A 79 -8.60 10.05 -10.17
N HIS A 80 -9.44 10.83 -10.85
CA HIS A 80 -10.56 11.50 -10.18
C HIS A 80 -11.54 10.50 -9.55
N GLY A 81 -11.69 9.30 -10.13
CA GLY A 81 -12.55 8.24 -9.58
C GLY A 81 -12.06 7.76 -8.21
N HIS A 82 -10.75 7.72 -8.00
CA HIS A 82 -10.15 7.36 -6.71
C HIS A 82 -10.42 8.40 -5.62
N VAL A 83 -10.44 9.68 -6.01
CA VAL A 83 -10.64 10.81 -5.08
C VAL A 83 -12.11 10.99 -4.71
N LEU A 84 -13.02 10.76 -5.66
CA LEU A 84 -14.46 10.94 -5.49
C LEU A 84 -15.18 9.68 -4.98
N ALA A 85 -14.47 8.57 -4.81
CA ALA A 85 -15.05 7.31 -4.35
C ALA A 85 -15.70 7.44 -2.96
N GLU A 86 -16.89 6.87 -2.83
CA GLU A 86 -17.61 6.80 -1.55
C GLU A 86 -17.02 5.68 -0.68
N ILE A 87 -16.14 6.06 0.24
CA ILE A 87 -15.45 5.11 1.12
C ILE A 87 -16.19 4.83 2.43
N GLY A 88 -17.26 5.57 2.74
CA GLY A 88 -17.93 5.53 4.04
C GLY A 88 -17.17 6.27 5.15
N PRO A 89 -17.58 6.14 6.42
CA PRO A 89 -16.93 6.82 7.54
C PRO A 89 -15.58 6.17 7.87
N LEU A 90 -14.54 7.00 8.02
CA LEU A 90 -13.28 6.57 8.58
C LEU A 90 -13.29 6.77 10.09
N LEU A 91 -13.23 5.67 10.81
CA LEU A 91 -13.15 5.70 12.27
C LEU A 91 -11.66 5.66 12.67
N GLY A 92 -11.14 6.79 13.15
CA GLY A 92 -9.82 6.82 13.78
C GLY A 92 -8.63 7.28 12.92
N THR A 93 -8.83 7.68 11.66
CA THR A 93 -7.79 8.35 10.86
C THR A 93 -8.31 9.64 10.21
N ASN A 94 -7.43 10.66 10.19
CA ASN A 94 -7.60 11.90 9.43
C ASN A 94 -6.55 12.04 8.32
N ASP A 95 -5.79 10.98 8.04
CA ASP A 95 -4.76 11.03 7.01
C ASP A 95 -5.41 11.04 5.60
N PRO A 96 -5.13 12.06 4.76
CA PRO A 96 -5.65 12.09 3.39
C PRO A 96 -5.16 10.91 2.53
N PHE A 97 -3.98 10.34 2.80
CA PHE A 97 -3.45 9.20 2.08
C PHE A 97 -4.26 7.93 2.35
N ASP A 98 -4.65 7.71 3.61
CA ASP A 98 -5.51 6.60 3.99
C ASP A 98 -6.86 6.65 3.27
N ARG A 99 -7.49 7.84 3.21
CA ARG A 99 -8.76 8.02 2.48
C ARG A 99 -8.59 7.68 1.01
N LEU A 100 -7.48 8.15 0.42
CA LEU A 100 -7.20 7.93 -0.98
C LEU A 100 -6.92 6.46 -1.31
N LEU A 101 -6.17 5.75 -0.46
CA LEU A 101 -5.93 4.31 -0.63
C LEU A 101 -7.23 3.51 -0.59
N LEU A 102 -8.14 3.85 0.33
CA LEU A 102 -9.47 3.25 0.37
C LEU A 102 -10.30 3.60 -0.87
N GLY A 103 -10.19 4.84 -1.38
CA GLY A 103 -10.88 5.26 -2.60
C GLY A 103 -10.40 4.51 -3.83
N ILE A 104 -9.10 4.20 -3.91
CA ILE A 104 -8.53 3.30 -4.93
C ILE A 104 -9.11 1.90 -4.77
N CYS A 105 -9.18 1.38 -3.54
CA CYS A 105 -9.76 0.05 -3.30
C CYS A 105 -11.22 -0.06 -3.78
N VAL A 106 -12.02 0.98 -3.55
CA VAL A 106 -13.40 1.04 -4.04
C VAL A 106 -13.46 1.05 -5.57
N ALA A 107 -12.69 1.95 -6.19
CA ALA A 107 -12.76 2.17 -7.63
C ALA A 107 -12.18 1.01 -8.46
N GLU A 108 -11.18 0.30 -7.93
CA GLU A 108 -10.45 -0.76 -8.63
C GLU A 108 -10.86 -2.18 -8.17
N ASP A 109 -11.89 -2.30 -7.32
CA ASP A 109 -12.36 -3.55 -6.70
C ASP A 109 -11.22 -4.33 -6.01
N MET A 110 -10.55 -3.67 -5.07
CA MET A 110 -9.39 -4.20 -4.36
C MET A 110 -9.62 -4.26 -2.85
N ARG A 111 -8.79 -5.04 -2.16
CA ARG A 111 -8.71 -5.06 -0.70
C ARG A 111 -7.42 -4.42 -0.22
N LEU A 112 -7.52 -3.52 0.77
CA LEU A 112 -6.38 -2.85 1.36
C LEU A 112 -5.65 -3.78 2.34
N VAL A 113 -4.38 -4.06 2.09
CA VAL A 113 -3.51 -4.78 3.03
C VAL A 113 -2.82 -3.76 3.91
N THR A 114 -3.16 -3.77 5.20
CA THR A 114 -2.69 -2.76 6.16
C THR A 114 -2.56 -3.32 7.56
N ALA A 115 -1.57 -2.82 8.29
CA ALA A 115 -1.36 -3.09 9.71
C ALA A 115 -1.88 -1.95 10.60
N ASP A 116 -2.41 -0.88 9.99
CA ASP A 116 -2.95 0.25 10.72
C ASP A 116 -4.27 -0.12 11.41
N ARG A 117 -4.32 0.08 12.73
CA ARG A 117 -5.49 -0.19 13.55
C ARG A 117 -6.68 0.71 13.20
N ALA A 118 -6.44 1.91 12.67
CA ALA A 118 -7.49 2.79 12.18
C ALA A 118 -8.16 2.24 10.90
N LEU A 119 -7.43 1.44 10.12
CA LEU A 119 -7.91 0.94 8.82
C LEU A 119 -8.32 -0.52 8.86
N ILE A 120 -7.77 -1.35 9.75
CA ILE A 120 -8.04 -2.80 9.80
C ILE A 120 -9.53 -3.13 10.02
N GLY A 121 -10.25 -2.22 10.69
CA GLY A 121 -11.69 -2.29 10.92
C GLY A 121 -12.55 -1.89 9.71
N HIS A 122 -11.95 -1.32 8.66
CA HIS A 122 -12.67 -0.85 7.48
C HIS A 122 -13.16 -2.01 6.61
N GLN A 123 -14.31 -1.82 5.93
CA GLN A 123 -14.91 -2.88 5.10
C GLN A 123 -14.03 -3.31 3.90
N PHE A 124 -13.18 -2.41 3.41
CA PHE A 124 -12.25 -2.67 2.30
C PHE A 124 -10.89 -3.19 2.77
N ALA A 125 -10.61 -3.22 4.08
CA ALA A 125 -9.36 -3.81 4.56
C ALA A 125 -9.37 -5.33 4.39
N TRP A 126 -8.30 -5.89 3.84
CA TRP A 126 -8.09 -7.33 3.84
C TRP A 126 -7.92 -7.80 5.26
N ARG A 127 -8.70 -8.82 5.63
CA ARG A 127 -8.56 -9.50 6.90
C ARG A 127 -8.15 -10.91 6.58
N GLN A 128 -7.11 -11.38 7.26
CA GLN A 128 -6.84 -12.79 7.35
C GLN A 128 -8.02 -13.39 8.09
N PHE A 129 -8.95 -14.03 7.38
CA PHE A 129 -9.99 -14.82 8.03
C PHE A 129 -9.30 -15.90 8.88
N PRO A 130 -9.76 -16.17 10.11
CA PRO A 130 -9.45 -17.43 10.75
C PRO A 130 -10.03 -18.60 9.94
#